data_AF-A0A2V1CZY4-F1
#
_entry.id   AF-A0A2V1CZY4-F1
#
_cell.length_a   1.000
_cell.length_b   1.000
_cell.length_c   1.000
_cell.angle_alpha   90.00
_cell.angle_beta   90.00
_cell.angle_gamma   90.00
#
_symmetry.space_group_name_H-M   'P 1'
#
loop_
_entity.id
_entity.type
_entity.pdbx_description
1 polymer ?
#
loop_
_entity_poly.entity_id
_entity_poly.type
_entity_poly.pdbx_seq_one_letter_code
_entity_poly.pdbx_strand_id
1 'polypeptide(L)'
;MKSITLITAAMSILVVSQILQSPNTTSGDIWFHLTFEECAVAIVQPNLQAQKETARAVIDAYNAWDAHSIMAYRTPNCQHQVLPVSLGRAAKNNSEYREYLDTIMPLYKNFTVIVKEEVHDATTRTCIIHAFSTASTKIGLYRNEYTLILTFTEDGRRVAKFDEFIDSAYTERFAIALLNASSIS
;
A
#
# COMPACT_ATOMS: atom_id res chain seq x y z
N MET A 1 -63.37 -31.05 4.86
CA MET A 1 -63.29 -29.68 5.42
C MET A 1 -62.48 -28.80 4.48
N LYS A 2 -63.14 -27.74 3.97
CA LYS A 2 -62.64 -26.54 3.27
C LYS A 2 -62.00 -26.68 1.86
N SER A 3 -62.80 -26.26 0.88
CA SER A 3 -62.47 -25.82 -0.48
C SER A 3 -61.55 -24.59 -0.52
N ILE A 4 -60.87 -24.35 -1.65
CA ILE A 4 -61.05 -23.18 -2.56
C ILE A 4 -60.15 -23.36 -3.80
N THR A 5 -60.75 -23.16 -4.97
CA THR A 5 -60.18 -23.09 -6.32
C THR A 5 -59.58 -21.71 -6.60
N LEU A 6 -58.48 -21.60 -7.35
CA LEU A 6 -58.30 -20.53 -8.35
C LEU A 6 -57.17 -20.83 -9.35
N ILE A 7 -57.53 -20.68 -10.63
CA ILE A 7 -56.74 -20.85 -11.86
C ILE A 7 -56.03 -19.54 -12.18
N THR A 8 -54.78 -19.55 -12.68
CA THR A 8 -54.35 -18.59 -13.73
C THR A 8 -53.06 -19.00 -14.47
N ALA A 9 -52.93 -18.44 -15.67
CA ALA A 9 -52.24 -18.94 -16.86
C ALA A 9 -50.72 -18.67 -16.96
N ALA A 10 -50.16 -19.30 -18.00
CA ALA A 10 -48.78 -19.37 -18.46
C ALA A 10 -48.11 -18.04 -18.86
N MET A 11 -46.77 -18.02 -18.87
CA MET A 11 -46.00 -17.52 -20.02
C MET A 11 -44.53 -17.99 -19.96
N SER A 12 -44.15 -18.85 -20.91
CA SER A 12 -42.75 -19.16 -21.23
C SER A 12 -42.24 -18.13 -22.22
N ILE A 13 -41.14 -17.45 -21.93
CA ILE A 13 -40.44 -16.59 -22.89
C ILE A 13 -39.16 -17.31 -23.32
N LEU A 14 -39.23 -17.95 -24.49
CA LEU A 14 -38.08 -18.33 -25.29
C LEU A 14 -37.58 -17.06 -26.00
N VAL A 15 -36.41 -16.56 -25.60
CA VAL A 15 -35.72 -15.52 -26.37
C VAL A 15 -35.04 -16.20 -27.56
N VAL A 16 -35.65 -16.05 -28.74
CA VAL A 16 -35.09 -16.42 -30.03
C VAL A 16 -34.12 -15.32 -30.44
N SER A 17 -32.81 -15.59 -30.40
CA SER A 17 -31.81 -14.73 -31.04
C SER A 17 -31.94 -14.90 -32.56
N GLN A 18 -32.69 -14.00 -33.19
CA GLN A 18 -32.69 -13.88 -34.65
C GLN A 18 -31.34 -13.31 -35.09
N ILE A 19 -30.58 -14.12 -35.82
CA ILE A 19 -29.42 -13.69 -36.60
C ILE A 19 -29.96 -12.75 -37.68
N LEU A 20 -29.80 -11.44 -37.47
CA LEU A 20 -30.10 -10.44 -38.50
C LEU A 20 -29.05 -10.54 -39.61
N GLN A 21 -29.54 -10.80 -40.81
CA GLN A 21 -28.80 -10.82 -42.07
C GLN A 21 -28.09 -9.48 -42.29
N SER A 22 -26.80 -9.54 -42.64
CA SER A 22 -26.01 -8.39 -43.06
C SER A 22 -26.50 -7.85 -44.42
N PRO A 23 -26.77 -6.55 -44.58
CA PRO A 23 -26.94 -5.97 -45.91
C PRO A 23 -25.59 -5.74 -46.58
N ASN A 24 -25.61 -5.91 -47.91
CA ASN A 24 -24.48 -5.82 -48.84
C ASN A 24 -23.51 -4.67 -48.56
N THR A 25 -22.24 -5.03 -48.47
CA THR A 25 -21.11 -4.11 -48.36
C THR A 25 -20.84 -3.45 -49.71
N THR A 26 -21.14 -2.16 -49.83
CA THR A 26 -20.52 -1.30 -50.86
C THR A 26 -19.35 -0.54 -50.24
N SER A 27 -18.17 -0.86 -50.78
CA SER A 27 -16.90 -0.13 -50.73
C SER A 27 -16.99 1.34 -50.29
N GLY A 28 -16.37 1.68 -49.16
CA GLY A 28 -16.14 3.08 -48.80
C GLY A 28 -15.57 3.34 -47.42
N ASP A 29 -16.09 2.67 -46.38
CA ASP A 29 -15.86 3.11 -45.01
C ASP A 29 -15.41 1.97 -44.10
N ILE A 30 -14.11 1.63 -44.16
CA ILE A 30 -13.44 0.89 -43.07
C ILE A 30 -12.74 1.94 -42.21
N TRP A 31 -13.52 2.66 -41.42
CA TRP A 31 -12.99 3.48 -40.34
C TRP A 31 -13.01 2.64 -39.06
N PHE A 32 -11.82 2.43 -38.49
CA PHE A 32 -11.52 1.91 -37.15
C PHE A 32 -12.74 1.67 -36.26
N HIS A 33 -13.23 0.43 -36.25
CA HIS A 33 -14.27 -0.02 -35.32
C HIS A 33 -13.67 -0.42 -33.96
N LEU A 34 -12.72 0.38 -33.45
CA LEU A 34 -12.43 0.39 -32.02
C LEU A 34 -13.42 1.38 -31.41
N THR A 35 -14.54 0.85 -30.94
CA THR A 35 -15.53 1.61 -30.18
C THR A 35 -14.81 2.31 -29.03
N PHE A 36 -14.93 3.65 -28.99
CA PHE A 36 -14.43 4.50 -27.91
C PHE A 36 -14.91 4.08 -26.50
N GLU A 37 -15.86 3.16 -26.40
CA GLU A 37 -16.32 2.56 -25.15
C GLU A 37 -15.27 1.69 -24.45
N GLU A 38 -14.28 1.13 -25.15
CA GLU A 38 -13.20 0.38 -24.49
C GLU A 38 -12.15 1.29 -23.83
N CYS A 39 -12.07 2.57 -24.22
CA CYS A 39 -11.16 3.54 -23.61
C CYS A 39 -11.74 4.21 -22.36
N ALA A 40 -13.05 4.07 -22.07
CA ALA A 40 -13.75 4.85 -21.06
C ALA A 40 -13.86 4.19 -19.68
N VAL A 41 -13.36 2.97 -19.49
CA VAL A 41 -13.33 2.30 -18.18
C VAL A 41 -11.90 2.23 -17.63
N ALA A 42 -11.11 3.29 -17.83
CA ALA A 42 -10.12 3.63 -16.81
C ALA A 42 -10.93 4.07 -15.58
N ILE A 43 -11.35 3.11 -14.75
CA ILE A 43 -11.91 3.40 -13.43
C ILE A 43 -10.87 4.29 -12.77
N VAL A 44 -11.16 5.59 -12.66
CA VAL A 44 -10.40 6.49 -11.82
C VAL A 44 -10.55 5.89 -10.44
N GLN A 45 -9.55 5.12 -10.00
CA GLN A 45 -9.60 4.46 -8.71
C GLN A 45 -9.56 5.59 -7.67
N PRO A 46 -10.69 5.90 -7.00
CA PRO A 46 -10.79 7.11 -6.19
C PRO A 46 -9.81 7.07 -5.00
N ASN A 47 -9.30 5.90 -4.66
CA ASN A 47 -8.32 5.68 -3.61
C ASN A 47 -6.87 6.01 -4.03
N LEU A 48 -6.52 6.11 -5.32
CA LEU A 48 -5.12 6.31 -5.74
C LEU A 48 -4.55 7.63 -5.20
N GLN A 49 -5.35 8.69 -5.29
CA GLN A 49 -4.94 10.00 -4.77
C GLN A 49 -4.76 9.94 -3.25
N ALA A 50 -5.69 9.30 -2.53
CA ALA A 50 -5.62 9.12 -1.09
C ALA A 50 -4.42 8.25 -0.66
N GLN A 51 -4.07 7.21 -1.42
CA GLN A 51 -2.88 6.37 -1.18
C GLN A 51 -1.60 7.20 -1.28
N LYS A 52 -1.47 8.02 -2.33
CA LYS A 52 -0.33 8.94 -2.50
C LYS A 52 -0.21 9.94 -1.36
N GLU A 53 -1.34 10.53 -0.95
CA GLU A 53 -1.37 11.48 0.17
C GLU A 53 -0.98 10.81 1.49
N THR A 54 -1.50 9.60 1.76
CA THR A 54 -1.18 8.82 2.95
C THR A 54 0.28 8.37 2.96
N ALA A 55 0.81 7.88 1.83
CA ALA A 55 2.21 7.50 1.68
C ALA A 55 3.14 8.68 1.96
N ARG A 56 2.86 9.84 1.36
CA ARG A 56 3.60 11.08 1.63
C ARG A 56 3.54 11.47 3.11
N ALA A 57 2.35 11.42 3.72
CA ALA A 57 2.21 11.73 5.14
C ALA A 57 2.98 10.78 6.06
N VAL A 58 3.10 9.50 5.69
CA VAL A 58 3.96 8.54 6.40
C VAL A 58 5.43 8.94 6.30
N ILE A 59 5.92 9.28 5.10
CA ILE A 59 7.31 9.73 4.90
C ILE A 59 7.57 11.04 5.66
N ASP A 60 6.65 11.99 5.59
CA ASP A 60 6.74 13.27 6.30
C ASP A 60 6.78 13.07 7.82
N ALA A 61 6.03 12.10 8.35
CA ALA A 61 6.07 11.76 9.77
C ALA A 61 7.43 11.18 10.21
N TYR A 62 8.06 10.34 9.38
CA TYR A 62 9.43 9.89 9.64
C TYR A 62 10.45 11.03 9.52
N ASN A 63 10.28 11.95 8.57
CA ASN A 63 11.13 13.14 8.43
C ASN A 63 10.97 14.12 9.60
N ALA A 64 9.78 14.23 10.17
CA ALA A 64 9.55 14.96 11.42
C ALA A 64 10.16 14.25 12.63
N TRP A 65 10.45 12.95 12.50
CA TRP A 65 10.94 12.07 13.55
C TRP A 65 10.10 12.20 14.82
N ASP A 66 8.77 12.07 14.66
CA ASP A 66 7.77 12.19 15.72
C ASP A 66 6.94 10.90 15.84
N ALA A 67 7.01 10.25 17.02
CA ALA A 67 6.38 8.95 17.24
C ALA A 67 4.85 9.02 17.09
N HIS A 68 4.22 10.11 17.51
CA HIS A 68 2.78 10.28 17.37
C HIS A 68 2.37 10.34 15.90
N SER A 69 3.07 11.15 15.11
CA SER A 69 2.82 11.31 13.67
C SER A 69 3.09 10.01 12.90
N ILE A 70 4.17 9.28 13.23
CA ILE A 70 4.50 7.99 12.58
C ILE A 70 3.37 6.96 12.79
N MET A 71 2.71 7.01 13.95
CA MET A 71 1.63 6.08 14.29
C MET A 71 0.25 6.50 13.73
N ALA A 72 0.07 7.77 13.33
CA ALA A 72 -1.24 8.37 13.09
C ALA A 72 -2.06 7.73 11.95
N TYR A 73 -1.39 7.22 10.92
CA TYR A 73 -2.04 6.70 9.70
C TYR A 73 -2.25 5.18 9.71
N ARG A 74 -1.88 4.49 10.78
CA ARG A 74 -2.00 3.02 10.88
C ARG A 74 -3.44 2.63 11.21
N THR A 75 -3.95 1.55 10.62
CA THR A 75 -5.20 0.95 11.10
C THR A 75 -4.99 0.37 12.51
N PRO A 76 -6.07 0.18 13.32
CA PRO A 76 -5.92 -0.37 14.67
C PRO A 76 -5.20 -1.73 14.74
N ASN A 77 -5.35 -2.55 13.69
CA ASN A 77 -4.78 -3.88 13.56
C ASN A 77 -3.53 -3.94 12.66
N CYS A 78 -2.95 -2.79 12.30
CA CYS A 78 -1.79 -2.72 11.43
C CYS A 78 -0.59 -3.50 12.01
N GLN A 79 0.09 -4.24 11.14
CA GLN A 79 1.31 -4.98 11.48
C GLN A 79 2.51 -4.34 10.79
N HIS A 80 3.61 -4.20 11.53
CA HIS A 80 4.92 -3.81 11.00
C HIS A 80 5.81 -5.05 10.91
N GLN A 81 6.19 -5.46 9.71
CA GLN A 81 7.11 -6.59 9.51
C GLN A 81 8.42 -6.08 8.89
N VAL A 82 9.52 -6.31 9.60
CA VAL A 82 10.86 -6.04 9.05
C VAL A 82 11.33 -7.25 8.24
N LEU A 83 11.80 -7.01 7.03
CA LEU A 83 12.32 -7.99 6.07
C LEU A 83 13.81 -7.69 5.77
N PRO A 84 14.59 -8.67 5.29
CA PRO A 84 14.22 -10.05 4.93
C PRO A 84 13.89 -10.94 6.13
N VAL A 85 13.13 -12.02 5.89
CA VAL A 85 12.75 -13.03 6.91
C VAL A 85 13.96 -13.62 7.63
N SER A 86 15.12 -13.67 6.96
CA SER A 86 16.39 -14.16 7.54
C SER A 86 16.86 -13.35 8.75
N LEU A 87 16.37 -12.11 8.96
CA LEU A 87 16.64 -11.32 10.16
C LEU A 87 15.94 -11.85 11.41
N GLY A 88 15.00 -12.81 11.29
CA GLY A 88 14.30 -13.42 12.41
C GLY A 88 13.44 -12.45 13.23
N ARG A 89 13.11 -11.28 12.68
CA ARG A 89 12.29 -10.26 13.37
C ARG A 89 10.81 -10.59 13.23
N ALA A 90 10.13 -10.82 14.35
CA ALA A 90 8.69 -11.00 14.37
C ALA A 90 7.97 -9.70 13.98
N ALA A 91 6.80 -9.83 13.34
CA ALA A 91 5.90 -8.71 13.09
C ALA A 91 5.52 -8.05 14.42
N LYS A 92 5.41 -6.72 14.40
CA LYS A 92 4.98 -5.91 15.53
C LYS A 92 3.59 -5.35 15.28
N ASN A 93 2.70 -5.49 16.26
CA ASN A 93 1.48 -4.71 16.29
C ASN A 93 1.78 -3.24 16.63
N ASN A 94 0.76 -2.38 16.64
CA ASN A 94 0.95 -0.95 16.89
C ASN A 94 1.56 -0.61 18.27
N SER A 95 1.20 -1.34 19.33
CA SER A 95 1.76 -1.10 20.67
C SER A 95 3.24 -1.45 20.69
N GLU A 96 3.58 -2.64 20.19
CA GLU A 96 4.96 -3.13 20.14
C GLU A 96 5.83 -2.26 19.23
N TYR A 97 5.28 -1.75 18.13
CA TYR A 97 5.99 -0.85 17.24
C TYR A 97 6.20 0.52 17.86
N ARG A 98 5.22 1.03 18.63
CA ARG A 98 5.37 2.27 19.39
C ARG A 98 6.47 2.15 20.45
N GLU A 99 6.47 1.07 21.24
CA GLU A 99 7.51 0.80 22.24
C GLU A 99 8.90 0.69 21.59
N TYR A 100 8.97 0.08 20.40
CA TYR A 100 10.19 0.03 19.60
C TYR A 100 10.67 1.44 19.22
N LEU A 101 9.77 2.29 18.69
CA LEU A 101 10.10 3.69 18.36
C LEU A 101 10.59 4.47 19.58
N ASP A 102 9.90 4.35 20.73
CA ASP A 102 10.29 5.01 21.97
C ASP A 102 11.71 4.58 22.42
N THR A 103 12.13 3.34 22.11
CA THR A 103 13.47 2.84 22.39
C THR A 103 14.53 3.39 21.42
N ILE A 104 14.23 3.41 20.11
CA ILE A 104 15.25 3.74 19.10
C ILE A 104 15.37 5.22 18.80
N MET A 105 14.27 5.99 18.83
CA MET A 105 14.25 7.38 18.39
C MET A 105 15.26 8.28 19.11
N PRO A 106 15.49 8.16 20.45
CA PRO A 106 16.50 8.95 21.14
C PRO A 106 17.95 8.73 20.66
N LEU A 107 18.22 7.61 19.98
CA LEU A 107 19.55 7.26 19.49
C LEU A 107 19.91 7.96 18.17
N TYR A 108 18.92 8.52 17.48
CA TYR A 108 19.05 9.14 16.17
C TYR A 108 18.60 10.60 16.24
N LYS A 109 19.41 11.51 15.68
CA LYS A 109 19.09 12.93 15.53
C LYS A 109 19.00 13.29 14.06
N ASN A 110 18.09 14.19 13.71
CA ASN A 110 17.88 14.66 12.34
C ASN A 110 17.68 13.48 11.37
N PHE A 111 16.82 12.53 11.74
CA PHE A 111 16.48 11.43 10.86
C PHE A 111 15.74 11.98 9.64
N THR A 112 16.14 11.53 8.46
CA THR A 112 15.56 11.99 7.20
C THR A 112 15.49 10.82 6.24
N VAL A 113 14.34 10.66 5.61
CA VAL A 113 14.04 9.73 4.54
C VAL A 113 14.05 10.48 3.21
N ILE A 114 14.78 9.93 2.25
CA ILE A 114 14.91 10.43 0.89
C ILE A 114 14.30 9.38 -0.03
N VAL A 115 13.14 9.68 -0.59
CA VAL A 115 12.45 8.79 -1.55
C VAL A 115 13.19 8.83 -2.88
N LYS A 116 13.57 7.66 -3.39
CA LYS A 116 14.24 7.49 -4.67
C LYS A 116 13.23 7.20 -5.79
N GLU A 117 12.31 6.29 -5.54
CA GLU A 117 11.20 5.94 -6.42
C GLU A 117 10.02 5.44 -5.61
N GLU A 118 8.82 5.63 -6.17
CA GLU A 118 7.57 5.26 -5.54
C GLU A 118 6.57 4.81 -6.62
N VAL A 119 5.99 3.63 -6.45
CA VAL A 119 5.03 3.01 -7.36
C VAL A 119 3.76 2.67 -6.60
N HIS A 120 2.60 2.98 -7.19
CA HIS A 120 1.28 2.70 -6.61
C HIS A 120 0.50 1.74 -7.50
N ASP A 121 -0.19 0.80 -6.87
CA ASP A 121 -1.23 -0.02 -7.48
C ASP A 121 -2.53 0.16 -6.69
N ALA A 122 -3.40 0.97 -7.28
CA ALA A 122 -4.70 1.32 -6.70
C ALA A 122 -5.64 0.11 -6.57
N THR A 123 -5.52 -0.87 -7.47
CA THR A 123 -6.35 -2.07 -7.50
C THR A 123 -6.01 -2.99 -6.34
N THR A 124 -4.72 -3.23 -6.09
CA THR A 124 -4.29 -4.02 -4.93
C THR A 124 -4.23 -3.20 -3.64
N ARG A 125 -4.33 -1.88 -3.74
CA ARG A 125 -4.20 -0.91 -2.63
C ARG A 125 -2.81 -1.00 -2.01
N THR A 126 -1.80 -1.01 -2.85
CA THR A 126 -0.41 -1.12 -2.41
C THR A 126 0.45 -0.02 -2.98
N CYS A 127 1.47 0.39 -2.24
CA CYS A 127 2.59 1.11 -2.81
C CYS A 127 3.91 0.49 -2.38
N ILE A 128 4.91 0.68 -3.23
CA ILE A 128 6.30 0.30 -2.98
C ILE A 128 7.12 1.58 -3.08
N ILE A 129 7.93 1.85 -2.05
CA ILE A 129 8.78 3.02 -1.94
C ILE A 129 10.22 2.55 -1.75
N HIS A 130 11.09 2.83 -2.71
CA HIS A 130 12.54 2.72 -2.53
C HIS A 130 13.05 4.01 -1.92
N ALA A 131 13.73 3.93 -0.78
CA ALA A 131 14.20 5.10 -0.07
C ALA A 131 15.53 4.87 0.63
N PHE A 132 16.24 5.96 0.88
CA PHE A 132 17.39 6.02 1.77
C PHE A 132 16.99 6.73 3.05
N SER A 133 17.63 6.40 4.17
CA SER A 133 17.55 7.23 5.36
C SER A 133 18.92 7.62 5.88
N THR A 134 18.98 8.80 6.50
CA THR A 134 20.19 9.32 7.15
C THR A 134 19.85 9.86 8.52
N ALA A 135 20.79 9.75 9.46
CA ALA A 135 20.67 10.37 10.77
C ALA A 135 22.04 10.56 11.45
N SER A 136 22.14 11.54 12.33
CA SER A 136 23.29 11.69 13.21
C SER A 136 23.12 10.81 14.45
N THR A 137 24.13 10.01 14.76
CA THR A 137 24.19 9.20 15.98
C THR A 137 25.50 9.48 16.72
N LYS A 138 25.64 8.99 17.94
CA LYS A 138 26.90 9.13 18.70
C LYS A 138 28.10 8.39 18.07
N ILE A 139 27.86 7.37 17.24
CA ILE A 139 28.92 6.62 16.55
C ILE A 139 29.18 7.19 15.14
N GLY A 140 28.59 8.34 14.81
CA GLY A 140 28.69 8.98 13.51
C GLY A 140 27.40 8.88 12.68
N LEU A 141 27.56 9.08 11.38
CA LEU A 141 26.45 9.17 10.43
C LEU A 141 25.85 7.79 10.14
N TYR A 142 24.56 7.65 10.41
CA TYR A 142 23.73 6.54 9.94
C TYR A 142 23.30 6.79 8.50
N ARG A 143 23.39 5.76 7.64
CA ARG A 143 22.97 5.78 6.24
C ARG A 143 22.50 4.40 5.83
N ASN A 144 21.20 4.22 5.61
CA ASN A 144 20.64 2.92 5.28
C ASN A 144 19.70 3.01 4.06
N GLU A 145 19.38 1.87 3.46
CA GLU A 145 18.56 1.73 2.26
C GLU A 145 17.39 0.79 2.53
N TYR A 146 16.23 1.13 1.97
CA TYR A 146 14.95 0.53 2.30
C TYR A 146 14.09 0.34 1.05
N THR A 147 13.29 -0.72 1.08
CA THR A 147 12.05 -0.81 0.31
C THR A 147 10.89 -0.90 1.29
N LEU A 148 10.03 0.11 1.30
CA LEU A 148 8.81 0.13 2.10
C LEU A 148 7.65 -0.36 1.24
N ILE A 149 6.87 -1.31 1.75
CA ILE A 149 5.69 -1.84 1.07
C ILE A 149 4.50 -1.55 1.97
N LEU A 150 3.64 -0.63 1.54
CA LEU A 150 2.46 -0.22 2.28
C LEU A 150 1.24 -0.86 1.64
N THR A 151 0.41 -1.52 2.44
CA THR A 151 -0.95 -1.91 2.03
C THR A 151 -1.95 -0.98 2.70
N PHE A 152 -2.86 -0.40 1.92
CA PHE A 152 -3.82 0.59 2.38
C PHE A 152 -5.23 0.01 2.62
N THR A 153 -6.04 0.78 3.34
CA THR A 153 -7.49 0.58 3.39
C THR A 153 -8.13 0.83 2.02
N GLU A 154 -9.39 0.39 1.86
CA GLU A 154 -10.12 0.53 0.59
C GLU A 154 -10.21 1.97 0.10
N ASP A 155 -10.40 2.93 1.01
CA ASP A 155 -10.42 4.37 0.73
C ASP A 155 -9.02 4.99 0.53
N GLY A 156 -7.94 4.22 0.75
CA GLY A 156 -6.56 4.68 0.61
C GLY A 156 -6.06 5.57 1.75
N ARG A 157 -6.83 5.79 2.82
CA ARG A 157 -6.55 6.82 3.85
C ARG A 157 -5.78 6.33 5.06
N ARG A 158 -5.59 5.01 5.20
CA ARG A 158 -4.83 4.39 6.31
C ARG A 158 -3.99 3.22 5.82
N VAL A 159 -2.91 2.94 6.53
CA VAL A 159 -2.00 1.80 6.28
C VAL A 159 -2.46 0.61 7.11
N ALA A 160 -2.91 -0.45 6.44
CA ALA A 160 -3.34 -1.71 7.02
C ALA A 160 -2.18 -2.69 7.25
N LYS A 161 -1.10 -2.60 6.46
CA LYS A 161 0.11 -3.41 6.62
C LYS A 161 1.34 -2.59 6.21
N PHE A 162 2.43 -2.75 6.95
CA PHE A 162 3.69 -2.10 6.70
C PHE A 162 4.78 -3.18 6.66
N ASP A 163 5.27 -3.53 5.47
CA ASP A 163 6.47 -4.36 5.33
C ASP A 163 7.67 -3.47 5.00
N GLU A 164 8.77 -3.64 5.72
CA GLU A 164 9.98 -2.84 5.60
C GLU A 164 11.15 -3.75 5.24
N PHE A 165 11.59 -3.76 3.99
CA PHE A 165 12.81 -4.45 3.57
C PHE A 165 14.00 -3.52 3.78
N ILE A 166 15.00 -3.96 4.52
CA ILE A 166 16.18 -3.15 4.86
C ILE A 166 17.47 -3.75 4.30
N ASP A 167 18.51 -2.93 4.13
CA ASP A 167 19.88 -3.46 4.05
C ASP A 167 20.25 -4.08 5.41
N SER A 168 19.97 -5.38 5.51
CA SER A 168 20.20 -6.21 6.69
C SER A 168 21.66 -6.19 7.14
N ALA A 169 22.60 -6.31 6.20
CA ALA A 169 24.02 -6.38 6.49
C ALA A 169 24.53 -5.06 7.10
N TYR A 170 24.09 -3.92 6.58
CA TYR A 170 24.39 -2.62 7.18
C TYR A 170 23.72 -2.48 8.55
N THR A 171 22.43 -2.80 8.64
CA THR A 171 21.63 -2.62 9.86
C THR A 171 22.22 -3.38 11.05
N GLU A 172 22.57 -4.66 10.87
CA GLU A 172 23.12 -5.48 11.95
C GLU A 172 24.45 -4.93 12.46
N ARG A 173 25.39 -4.62 11.55
CA ARG A 173 26.69 -4.04 11.91
C ARG A 173 26.53 -2.72 12.65
N PHE A 174 25.66 -1.83 12.16
CA PHE A 174 25.45 -0.52 12.75
C PHE A 174 24.76 -0.62 14.12
N ALA A 175 23.73 -1.46 14.25
CA ALA A 175 23.00 -1.63 15.51
C ALA A 175 23.90 -2.19 16.62
N ILE A 176 24.74 -3.20 16.33
CA ILE A 176 25.70 -3.74 17.30
C ILE A 176 26.68 -2.66 17.76
N ALA A 177 27.26 -1.90 16.82
CA ALA A 177 28.19 -0.82 17.15
C ALA A 177 27.52 0.28 18.00
N LEU A 178 26.29 0.64 17.67
CA LEU A 178 25.54 1.69 18.36
C LEU A 178 25.18 1.26 19.79
N LEU A 179 24.74 0.01 19.98
CA LEU A 179 24.41 -0.53 21.30
C LEU A 179 25.66 -0.63 22.19
N ASN A 180 26.78 -1.12 21.67
CA ASN A 180 28.03 -1.21 22.43
C ASN A 180 28.49 0.16 22.94
N ALA A 181 28.39 1.19 22.10
CA ALA A 181 28.71 2.54 22.52
C ALA A 181 27.66 3.14 23.48
N SER A 182 26.51 2.51 23.73
CA SER A 182 25.40 3.04 24.59
C SER A 182 25.53 2.49 25.99
N SER A 183 26.09 1.30 26.11
CA SER A 183 26.33 0.64 27.38
C SER A 183 27.56 1.18 28.12
N ILE A 184 28.36 2.04 27.47
CA ILE A 184 29.62 2.59 28.01
C ILE A 184 29.44 4.04 28.52
N SER A 185 28.31 4.68 28.21
CA SER A 185 27.95 6.04 28.64
C SER A 185 26.96 6.03 29.79
#